data_AF-A0A424RW65-F1
#
_entry.id   AF-A0A424RW65-F1
#
_cell.length_a   1.000
_cell.length_b   1.000
_cell.length_c   1.000
_cell.angle_alpha   90.00
_cell.angle_beta   90.00
_cell.angle_gamma   90.00
#
_symmetry.space_group_name_H-M   'P 1'
#
loop_
_entity.id
_entity.type
_entity.pdbx_description
1 polymer ?
#
loop_
_entity_poly.entity_id
_entity_poly.type
_entity_poly.pdbx_seq_one_letter_code
_entity_poly.pdbx_strand_id
1 'polypeptide(L)'
;AWAFDFAMSGLFFPLVLGVWWKRATRAGAIAGIMTGILSGLFYLLWVYPKFSVPIFGGVNTPFLGIDHLRFGLIGAPVCLVVMVVVSLMTKEPDAATQKMVDDTRIPTGKAVLGRQH
;
A
#
# COMPACT_ATOMS: atom_id res chain seq x y z
N ALA A 1 3.36 -9.47 -13.77
CA ALA A 1 4.12 -8.99 -12.60
C ALA A 1 3.69 -7.58 -12.21
N TRP A 2 3.77 -6.60 -13.12
CA TRP A 2 3.58 -5.18 -12.80
C TRP A 2 2.30 -4.80 -12.07
N ALA A 3 1.15 -5.38 -12.42
CA ALA A 3 -0.11 -5.10 -11.72
C ALA A 3 -0.03 -5.42 -10.22
N PHE A 4 0.66 -6.51 -9.85
CA PHE A 4 0.83 -6.89 -8.45
C PHE A 4 1.81 -5.95 -7.74
N ASP A 5 2.90 -5.54 -8.40
CA ASP A 5 3.85 -4.56 -7.84
C ASP A 5 3.18 -3.21 -7.57
N PHE A 6 2.31 -2.73 -8.47
CA PHE A 6 1.54 -1.51 -8.26
C PHE A 6 0.49 -1.64 -7.14
N ALA A 7 -0.17 -2.80 -7.06
CA ALA A 7 -1.10 -3.07 -5.96
C ALA A 7 -0.35 -3.11 -4.61
N MET A 8 0.83 -3.74 -4.57
CA MET A 8 1.67 -3.83 -3.39
C MET A 8 2.23 -2.47 -2.97
N SER A 9 2.67 -1.66 -3.93
CA SER A 9 3.24 -0.34 -3.64
C SER A 9 2.22 0.66 -3.13
N GLY A 10 0.95 0.57 -3.55
CA GLY A 10 -0.07 1.55 -3.19
C GLY A 10 -1.13 1.08 -2.19
N LEU A 11 -1.71 -0.10 -2.39
CA LEU A 11 -2.97 -0.50 -1.76
C LEU A 11 -2.79 -1.41 -0.55
N PHE A 12 -1.70 -2.18 -0.50
CA PHE A 12 -1.51 -3.22 0.52
C PHE A 12 -1.54 -2.67 1.95
N PHE A 13 -0.68 -1.71 2.28
CA PHE A 13 -0.60 -1.18 3.64
C PHE A 13 -1.83 -0.38 4.08
N PRO A 14 -2.46 0.45 3.22
CA PRO A 14 -3.74 1.07 3.53
C PRO A 14 -4.84 0.09 3.91
N LEU A 15 -4.94 -1.05 3.21
CA LEU A 15 -5.93 -2.07 3.52
C LEU A 15 -5.63 -2.79 4.83
N VAL A 16 -4.37 -3.21 5.03
CA VAL A 16 -3.94 -3.88 6.27
C VAL A 16 -4.14 -2.97 7.48
N LEU A 17 -3.61 -1.75 7.43
CA LEU A 17 -3.74 -0.80 8.53
C LEU A 17 -5.17 -0.31 8.73
N GLY A 18 -6.00 -0.25 7.68
CA GLY A 18 -7.42 0.07 7.81
C GLY A 18 -8.20 -0.92 8.67
N VAL A 19 -7.84 -2.21 8.62
CA VAL A 19 -8.51 -3.25 9.44
C VAL A 19 -7.95 -3.29 10.86
N TRP A 20 -6.61 -3.29 11.00
CA TRP A 20 -5.96 -3.59 12.28
C TRP A 20 -5.48 -2.37 13.07
N TRP A 21 -5.44 -1.17 12.48
CA TRP A 21 -4.99 0.05 13.17
C TRP A 21 -6.08 1.11 13.30
N LYS A 22 -6.59 1.31 14.53
CA LYS A 22 -7.67 2.28 14.81
C LYS A 22 -7.32 3.74 14.50
N ARG A 23 -6.02 4.06 14.39
CA ARG A 23 -5.54 5.41 14.04
C ARG A 23 -5.29 5.57 12.53
N ALA A 24 -5.66 4.59 11.70
CA ALA A 24 -5.62 4.75 10.24
C ALA A 24 -6.63 5.81 9.81
N THR A 25 -6.15 6.87 9.15
CA THR A 25 -6.97 8.01 8.73
C THR A 25 -7.16 7.98 7.22
N ARG A 26 -8.25 8.58 6.72
CA ARG A 26 -8.48 8.71 5.28
C ARG A 26 -7.37 9.50 4.59
N ALA A 27 -6.91 10.58 5.22
CA ALA A 27 -5.83 11.40 4.68
C ALA A 27 -4.50 10.62 4.60
N GLY A 28 -4.16 9.87 5.66
CA GLY A 28 -3.01 8.97 5.67
C GLY A 28 -3.08 7.90 4.59
N ALA A 29 -4.24 7.26 4.41
CA ALA A 29 -4.44 6.26 3.36
C ALA A 29 -4.26 6.85 1.95
N ILE A 30 -4.85 8.03 1.66
CA ILE A 30 -4.72 8.68 0.35
C ILE A 30 -3.26 9.08 0.10
N ALA A 31 -2.59 9.68 1.09
CA ALA A 31 -1.19 10.07 0.98
C ALA A 31 -0.28 8.84 0.76
N GLY A 32 -0.52 7.75 1.49
CA GLY A 32 0.18 6.48 1.32
C GLY A 32 0.00 5.88 -0.07
N ILE A 33 -1.23 5.82 -0.58
CA ILE A 33 -1.52 5.30 -1.94
C ILE A 33 -0.80 6.12 -3.00
N MET A 34 -0.90 7.45 -2.93
CA MET A 34 -0.28 8.35 -3.90
C MET A 34 1.25 8.21 -3.87
N THR A 35 1.87 8.33 -2.71
CA THR A 35 3.33 8.25 -2.58
C THR A 35 3.89 6.86 -2.89
N GLY A 36 3.16 5.80 -2.54
CA GLY A 36 3.50 4.43 -2.86
C GLY A 36 3.46 4.11 -4.35
N ILE A 37 2.40 4.51 -5.06
CA ILE A 37 2.29 4.35 -6.51
C ILE A 37 3.33 5.21 -7.23
N LEU A 38 3.50 6.48 -6.82
CA LEU A 38 4.46 7.39 -7.45
C LEU A 38 5.91 6.91 -7.27
N SER A 39 6.29 6.45 -6.09
CA SER A 39 7.64 5.91 -5.85
C SER A 39 7.88 4.61 -6.62
N GLY A 40 6.90 3.70 -6.66
CA GLY A 40 6.97 2.49 -7.48
C GLY A 40 7.08 2.79 -8.97
N LEU A 41 6.27 3.72 -9.48
CA LEU A 41 6.32 4.17 -10.87
C LEU A 41 7.67 4.83 -11.20
N PHE A 42 8.15 5.71 -10.33
CA PHE A 42 9.45 6.36 -10.50
C PHE A 42 10.58 5.33 -10.60
N TYR A 43 10.60 4.34 -9.70
CA TYR A 43 11.61 3.28 -9.72
C TYR A 43 11.51 2.41 -10.98
N LEU A 44 10.28 2.10 -11.44
CA LEU A 44 10.08 1.37 -12.69
C LEU A 44 10.63 2.14 -13.90
N LEU A 45 10.35 3.44 -13.99
CA LEU A 45 10.88 4.31 -15.05
C LEU A 45 12.42 4.38 -15.01
N TRP A 46 12.99 4.33 -13.81
CA TRP A 46 14.43 4.38 -13.57
C TRP A 46 15.17 3.09 -13.96
N VAL A 47 14.61 1.92 -13.65
CA VAL A 47 15.29 0.62 -13.87
C VAL A 47 14.95 -0.02 -15.22
N TYR A 48 13.75 0.20 -15.76
CA TYR A 48 13.34 -0.51 -16.97
C TYR A 48 14.01 0.08 -18.22
N PRO A 49 14.80 -0.69 -18.98
CA PRO A 49 15.63 -0.14 -20.06
C PRO A 49 14.86 0.66 -21.12
N LYS A 50 13.64 0.22 -21.47
CA LYS A 50 12.82 0.92 -22.47
C LYS A 50 12.33 2.30 -22.02
N PHE A 51 12.25 2.54 -20.71
CA PHE A 51 11.88 3.85 -20.16
C PHE A 51 13.11 4.62 -19.67
N SER A 52 14.10 3.94 -19.10
CA SER A 52 15.29 4.57 -18.55
C SER A 52 16.16 5.23 -19.61
N VAL A 53 16.36 4.60 -20.77
CA VAL A 53 17.17 5.16 -21.86
C VAL A 53 16.59 6.46 -22.42
N PRO A 54 15.29 6.55 -22.80
CA PRO A 54 14.73 7.79 -23.32
C PRO A 54 14.55 8.90 -22.26
N ILE A 55 14.38 8.55 -20.97
CA ILE A 55 14.13 9.53 -19.90
C ILE A 55 15.43 10.02 -19.25
N PHE A 56 16.39 9.13 -19.03
CA PHE A 56 17.60 9.38 -18.25
C PHE A 56 18.91 9.21 -19.04
N GLY A 57 18.84 8.87 -20.34
CA GLY A 57 20.02 8.78 -21.22
C GLY A 57 20.88 7.52 -21.01
N GLY A 58 20.42 6.55 -20.23
CA GLY A 58 21.13 5.31 -19.96
C GLY A 58 20.28 4.31 -19.19
N VAL A 59 20.75 3.06 -19.06
CA VAL A 59 20.14 2.07 -18.17
C VAL A 59 20.75 2.26 -16.78
N ASN A 60 19.95 2.71 -15.82
CA ASN A 60 20.44 2.84 -14.46
C ASN A 60 20.55 1.47 -13.79
N THR A 61 21.57 1.32 -12.94
CA THR A 61 21.81 0.08 -12.20
C THR A 61 20.68 -0.17 -11.18
N PRO A 62 20.09 -1.37 -11.15
CA PRO A 62 19.10 -1.75 -10.14
C PRO A 62 19.63 -1.54 -8.72
N PHE A 63 18.91 -0.74 -7.92
CA PHE A 63 19.25 -0.56 -6.51
C PHE A 63 18.95 -1.85 -5.75
N LEU A 64 19.91 -2.34 -4.96
CA LEU A 64 19.79 -3.59 -4.19
C LEU A 64 19.47 -4.84 -5.05
N GLY A 65 19.74 -4.81 -6.36
CA GLY A 65 19.38 -5.90 -7.28
C GLY A 65 17.86 -6.04 -7.54
N ILE A 66 17.07 -5.01 -7.19
CA ILE A 66 15.62 -5.00 -7.43
C ILE A 66 15.36 -4.60 -8.87
N ASP A 67 14.97 -5.59 -9.68
CA ASP A 67 14.62 -5.42 -11.08
C ASP A 67 13.23 -4.77 -11.29
N HIS A 68 12.87 -4.57 -12.56
CA HIS A 68 11.58 -4.04 -12.98
C HIS A 68 10.38 -4.98 -12.73
N LEU A 69 10.60 -6.19 -12.22
CA LEU A 69 9.54 -7.15 -11.86
C LEU A 69 9.28 -7.16 -10.34
N ARG A 70 10.11 -6.47 -9.56
CA ARG A 70 10.06 -6.44 -8.08
C ARG A 70 10.08 -5.03 -7.52
N PHE A 71 9.87 -4.02 -8.37
CA PHE A 71 9.92 -2.60 -7.99
C PHE A 71 8.92 -2.24 -6.88
N GLY A 72 7.84 -3.01 -6.74
CA GLY A 72 6.87 -2.78 -5.67
C GLY A 72 7.51 -2.81 -4.28
N LEU A 73 8.64 -3.51 -4.11
CA LEU A 73 9.38 -3.59 -2.85
C LEU A 73 9.94 -2.24 -2.39
N ILE A 74 10.12 -1.29 -3.30
CA ILE A 74 10.52 0.09 -2.97
C ILE A 74 9.29 0.94 -2.59
N GLY A 75 8.20 0.79 -3.33
CA GLY A 75 7.00 1.60 -3.09
C GLY A 75 6.23 1.20 -1.83
N ALA A 76 6.24 -0.09 -1.45
CA ALA A 76 5.51 -0.58 -0.28
C ALA A 76 6.03 0.06 1.05
N PRO A 77 7.34 0.10 1.32
CA PRO A 77 7.87 0.81 2.49
C PRO A 77 7.55 2.32 2.48
N VAL A 78 7.63 2.98 1.31
CA VAL A 78 7.28 4.40 1.19
C VAL A 78 5.81 4.62 1.55
N CYS A 79 4.92 3.79 1.02
CA CYS A 79 3.49 3.82 1.33
C CYS A 79 3.23 3.66 2.82
N LEU A 80 3.84 2.66 3.45
CA LEU A 80 3.71 2.40 4.88
C LEU A 80 4.16 3.61 5.71
N VAL A 81 5.36 4.13 5.43
CA VAL A 81 5.94 5.25 6.19
C VAL A 81 5.07 6.50 6.05
N VAL A 82 4.72 6.88 4.82
CA VAL A 82 3.90 8.07 4.57
C VAL A 82 2.52 7.91 5.18
N MET A 83 1.89 6.75 5.01
CA MET A 83 0.59 6.48 5.61
C MET A 83 0.64 6.66 7.13
N VAL A 84 1.61 6.04 7.80
CA VAL A 84 1.76 6.14 9.26
C VAL A 84 1.98 7.59 9.67
N VAL A 85 2.96 8.28 9.08
CA VAL A 85 3.32 9.66 9.43
C VAL A 85 2.12 10.60 9.24
N VAL A 86 1.45 10.55 8.10
CA VAL A 86 0.31 11.42 7.82
C VAL A 86 -0.88 11.06 8.71
N SER A 87 -1.11 9.78 9.01
CA SER A 87 -2.11 9.37 10.01
C SER A 87 -1.82 9.90 11.41
N LEU A 88 -0.55 9.98 11.80
CA LEU A 88 -0.18 10.52 13.12
C LEU A 88 -0.33 12.05 13.17
N MET A 89 -0.15 12.74 12.03
CA MET A 89 -0.22 14.20 11.91
C MET A 89 -1.64 14.75 11.67
N THR A 90 -2.58 13.90 11.25
CA THR A 90 -3.96 14.30 10.94
C THR A 90 -4.91 13.96 12.09
N LYS A 91 -6.10 14.57 12.07
CA LYS A 91 -7.11 14.36 13.12
C LYS A 91 -7.50 12.88 13.20
N GLU A 92 -7.66 12.41 14.42
CA GLU A 92 -8.09 11.04 14.67
C GLU A 92 -9.41 10.72 13.96
N PRO A 93 -9.59 9.48 13.47
CA PRO A 93 -10.84 9.04 12.86
C PRO A 93 -12.02 9.21 13.82
N ASP A 94 -13.18 9.56 13.29
CA ASP A 94 -14.38 9.73 14.09
C ASP A 94 -14.84 8.42 14.76
N ALA A 95 -15.64 8.55 15.83
CA ALA A 95 -16.12 7.39 16.59
C ALA A 95 -16.93 6.41 15.72
N ALA A 96 -17.60 6.89 14.67
CA ALA A 96 -18.33 6.03 13.73
C ALA A 96 -17.38 5.15 12.89
N THR A 97 -16.28 5.71 12.36
CA THR A 97 -15.25 4.92 11.65
C THR A 97 -14.59 3.92 12.58
N GLN A 98 -14.28 4.31 13.82
CA GLN A 98 -13.68 3.41 14.80
C GLN A 98 -14.62 2.24 15.14
N LYS A 99 -15.92 2.52 15.30
CA LYS A 99 -16.94 1.48 15.52
C LYS A 99 -17.07 0.54 14.33
N MET A 100 -17.05 1.05 13.10
CA MET A 100 -17.06 0.22 11.89
C MET A 100 -15.84 -0.72 11.82
N VAL A 101 -14.66 -0.22 12.20
CA VAL A 101 -13.44 -1.05 12.30
C VAL A 101 -13.58 -2.13 13.37
N ASP A 102 -14.17 -1.79 14.53
CA ASP A 102 -14.42 -2.76 15.61
C ASP A 102 -15.43 -3.84 15.19
N ASP A 103 -16.53 -3.46 14.54
CA ASP A 103 -17.54 -4.39 14.02
C ASP A 103 -16.94 -5.32 12.95
N THR A 104 -16.02 -4.82 12.12
CA THR A 104 -15.33 -5.64 11.11
C THR A 104 -14.40 -6.70 11.73
N ARG A 105 -13.92 -6.47 12.97
CA ARG A 105 -13.05 -7.43 13.69
C ARG A 105 -13.82 -8.51 14.43
N ILE A 106 -15.10 -8.27 14.75
CA ILE A 106 -15.92 -9.24 15.46
C ILE A 106 -16.64 -10.10 14.41
N PRO A 107 -16.32 -11.40 14.28
CA PRO A 107 -17.05 -12.27 13.38
C PRO A 107 -18.48 -12.47 13.90
N THR A 108 -19.42 -11.68 13.38
CA THR A 108 -20.86 -11.85 13.62
C THR A 108 -21.52 -12.58 12.46
N GLY A 109 -22.20 -13.69 12.77
CA GLY A 109 -22.95 -14.50 11.81
C GLY A 109 -23.30 -15.85 12.43
N LYS A 110 -24.40 -16.49 11.98
CA LYS A 110 -24.68 -17.88 12.37
C LYS A 110 -23.52 -18.74 11.87
N ALA A 111 -22.88 -19.51 12.76
CA ALA A 111 -21.94 -20.53 12.34
C ALA A 111 -22.67 -21.48 11.37
N VAL A 112 -22.28 -21.46 10.10
CA VAL A 112 -22.73 -22.47 9.14
C VAL A 112 -21.97 -23.74 9.48
N LEU A 113 -22.45 -24.44 10.51
CA LEU A 113 -22.04 -25.81 10.78
C LEU A 113 -22.46 -26.61 9.56
N GLY A 114 -21.46 -27.07 8.80
CA GLY A 114 -21.66 -27.93 7.65
C GLY A 114 -22.64 -29.05 8.02
N ARG A 115 -23.66 -29.19 7.17
CA ARG A 115 -24.70 -30.22 7.17
C ARG A 115 -24.30 -31.44 8.01
N GLN A 116 -25.01 -31.64 9.13
CA GLN A 116 -24.95 -32.88 9.90
C GLN A 116 -25.16 -34.05 8.92
N HIS A 117 -24.15 -34.91 8.81
CA HIS A 117 -24.29 -36.23 8.21
C HIS A 117 -25.08 -37.12 9.16
#